data_AF-A0A921H8A5-F1
#
_entry.id   AF-A0A921H8A5-F1
#
_cell.length_a   1.000
_cell.length_b   1.000
_cell.length_c   1.000
_cell.angle_alpha   90.00
_cell.angle_beta   90.00
_cell.angle_gamma   90.00
#
_symmetry.space_group_name_H-M   'P 1'
#
loop_
_entity.id
_entity.type
_entity.pdbx_description
1 polymer ?
#
loop_
_entity_poly.entity_id
_entity_poly.type
_entity_poly.pdbx_seq_one_letter_code
_entity_poly.pdbx_strand_id
1 'polypeptide(L)'
;MCGQAAHVAATSLALIGFFNIFGSLFSGYLGTKYKMKYILAGLYASRALMIIVFLLAPKTELTFYIFSLFLGLTWLATVPPTAGLAAKTFGVRYLATLFGLTLLSHQTGGFLGAYLGGLFISYFGDYSWAWYLDILLAFLASIANFPIKEKAVAAA
;
A
#
# COMPACT_ATOMS: atom_id res chain seq x y z
N MET A 1 -19.49 13.25 0.16
CA MET A 1 -19.99 12.00 -0.45
C MET A 1 -20.22 10.86 0.55
N CYS A 2 -19.93 11.02 1.84
CA CYS A 2 -20.33 10.06 2.90
C CYS A 2 -21.10 10.72 4.06
N GLY A 3 -21.51 11.98 3.89
CA GLY A 3 -22.19 12.76 4.94
C GLY A 3 -21.35 13.11 6.18
N GLN A 4 -20.05 12.76 6.20
CA GLN A 4 -19.17 12.96 7.35
C GLN A 4 -18.64 14.38 7.45
N ALA A 5 -18.38 14.82 8.68
CA ALA A 5 -17.83 16.14 8.96
C ALA A 5 -16.38 16.26 8.47
N ALA A 6 -15.96 17.48 8.10
CA ALA A 6 -14.63 17.75 7.54
C ALA A 6 -13.48 17.31 8.48
N HIS A 7 -13.69 17.38 9.80
CA HIS A 7 -12.70 16.97 10.78
C HIS A 7 -12.38 15.47 10.72
N VAL A 8 -13.33 14.63 10.28
CA VAL A 8 -13.12 13.17 10.15
C VAL A 8 -12.06 12.88 9.08
N ALA A 9 -12.10 13.59 7.96
CA ALA A 9 -11.10 13.46 6.90
C ALA A 9 -9.71 13.95 7.36
N ALA A 10 -9.65 15.09 8.06
CA ALA A 10 -8.40 15.62 8.60
C ALA A 10 -7.77 14.68 9.63
N THR A 11 -8.55 14.18 10.59
CA THR A 11 -8.10 13.20 11.59
C THR A 11 -7.68 11.90 10.94
N SER A 12 -8.41 11.43 9.93
CA SER A 12 -8.05 10.23 9.16
C SER A 12 -6.67 10.36 8.50
N LEU A 13 -6.40 11.49 7.83
CA LEU A 13 -5.08 11.77 7.25
C LEU A 13 -3.97 11.85 8.32
N ALA A 14 -4.26 12.45 9.48
CA ALA A 14 -3.31 12.50 10.59
C ALA A 14 -2.98 11.11 11.14
N LEU A 15 -3.99 10.26 11.34
CA LEU A 15 -3.82 8.87 11.77
C LEU A 15 -2.99 8.09 10.75
N ILE A 16 -3.34 8.20 9.47
CA ILE A 16 -2.59 7.56 8.40
C ILE A 16 -1.11 7.96 8.46
N GLY A 17 -0.81 9.27 8.57
CA GLY A 17 0.56 9.77 8.65
C GLY A 17 1.32 9.27 9.89
N PHE A 18 0.68 9.26 11.05
CA PHE A 18 1.29 8.81 12.31
C PHE A 18 1.60 7.31 12.30
N PHE A 19 0.62 6.47 11.95
CA PHE A 19 0.79 5.01 11.95
C PHE A 19 1.73 4.51 10.87
N ASN A 20 1.91 5.27 9.80
CA ASN A 20 2.85 4.96 8.73
C ASN A 20 4.32 4.91 9.19
N ILE A 21 4.68 5.68 10.22
CA ILE A 21 6.01 5.60 10.84
C ILE A 21 6.25 4.19 11.40
N PHE A 22 5.30 3.70 12.19
CA PHE A 22 5.38 2.37 12.80
C PHE A 22 5.35 1.26 11.76
N GLY A 23 4.48 1.37 10.76
CA GLY A 23 4.38 0.41 9.66
C GLY A 23 5.70 0.25 8.89
N SER A 24 6.34 1.37 8.56
CA SER A 24 7.61 1.40 7.84
C SER A 24 8.78 0.87 8.66
N LEU A 25 8.88 1.24 9.93
CA LEU A 25 9.91 0.73 10.83
C LEU A 25 9.75 -0.78 11.06
N PHE A 26 8.52 -1.23 11.29
CA PHE A 26 8.23 -2.62 11.54
C PHE A 26 8.49 -3.49 10.31
N SER A 27 8.08 -3.06 9.11
CA SER A 27 8.36 -3.81 7.88
C SER A 27 9.86 -3.84 7.54
N GLY A 28 10.58 -2.74 7.78
CA GLY A 28 12.04 -2.69 7.65
C GLY A 28 12.74 -3.68 8.59
N TYR A 29 12.30 -3.73 9.84
CA TYR A 29 12.79 -4.71 10.82
C TYR A 29 12.49 -6.15 10.39
N LEU A 30 11.23 -6.45 10.01
CA LEU A 30 10.86 -7.77 9.51
C LEU A 30 11.69 -8.19 8.31
N GLY A 31 12.07 -7.24 7.45
CA GLY A 31 12.93 -7.47 6.30
C GLY A 31 14.34 -7.96 6.60
N THR A 32 14.80 -7.80 7.85
CA THR A 32 16.07 -8.37 8.34
C THR A 32 15.92 -9.81 8.80
N LYS A 33 14.69 -10.27 9.06
CA LYS A 33 14.40 -11.60 9.63
C LYS A 33 13.72 -12.55 8.64
N TYR A 34 12.90 -12.01 7.74
CA TYR A 34 12.09 -12.76 6.81
C TYR A 34 12.40 -12.34 5.37
N LYS A 35 12.02 -13.20 4.41
CA LYS A 35 12.14 -12.88 2.98
C LYS A 35 11.20 -11.72 2.63
N MET A 36 11.75 -10.64 2.08
CA MET A 36 11.05 -9.42 1.70
C MET A 36 9.82 -9.69 0.82
N LYS A 37 9.91 -10.70 -0.05
CA LYS A 37 8.79 -11.07 -0.93
C LYS A 37 7.51 -11.49 -0.17
N TYR A 38 7.66 -12.17 0.96
CA TYR A 38 6.50 -12.59 1.77
C TYR A 38 5.94 -11.43 2.57
N ILE A 39 6.79 -10.50 3.01
CA ILE A 39 6.35 -9.25 3.66
C ILE A 39 5.54 -8.41 2.67
N LEU A 40 6.05 -8.23 1.44
CA LEU A 40 5.33 -7.51 0.38
C LEU A 40 4.01 -8.20 0.04
N ALA A 41 4.01 -9.51 -0.17
CA ALA A 41 2.78 -10.27 -0.42
C ALA A 41 1.75 -10.07 0.71
N GLY A 42 2.17 -10.21 1.97
CA GLY A 42 1.32 -10.01 3.14
C GLY A 42 0.76 -8.59 3.24
N LEU A 43 1.58 -7.56 2.99
CA LEU A 43 1.14 -6.17 3.00
C LEU A 43 0.09 -5.90 1.92
N TYR A 44 0.32 -6.35 0.69
CA TYR A 44 -0.65 -6.19 -0.40
C TYR A 44 -1.95 -6.98 -0.16
N ALA A 45 -1.86 -8.22 0.34
CA ALA A 45 -3.03 -9.01 0.70
C ALA A 45 -3.85 -8.36 1.83
N SER A 46 -3.17 -7.83 2.85
CA SER A 46 -3.82 -7.14 3.97
C SER A 46 -4.54 -5.87 3.51
N ARG A 47 -4.00 -5.14 2.52
CA ARG A 47 -4.65 -3.97 1.92
C ARG A 47 -5.94 -4.36 1.21
N ALA A 48 -5.89 -5.36 0.33
CA ALA A 48 -7.08 -5.85 -0.36
C ALA A 48 -8.17 -6.27 0.64
N LEU A 49 -7.81 -7.03 1.69
CA LEU A 49 -8.74 -7.48 2.72
C LEU A 49 -9.32 -6.30 3.51
N MET A 50 -8.49 -5.36 3.93
CA MET A 50 -8.91 -4.18 4.69
C MET A 50 -9.89 -3.30 3.88
N ILE A 51 -9.66 -3.14 2.58
CA ILE A 51 -10.57 -2.40 1.70
C ILE A 51 -11.91 -3.13 1.58
N ILE A 52 -11.91 -4.45 1.38
CA ILE A 52 -13.14 -5.26 1.36
C ILE A 52 -13.93 -5.07 2.66
N VAL A 53 -13.26 -5.22 3.81
CA VAL A 53 -13.89 -5.02 5.13
C VAL A 53 -14.44 -3.60 5.26
N PHE A 54 -13.68 -2.59 4.84
CA PHE A 54 -14.12 -1.20 4.88
C PHE A 54 -15.34 -0.94 3.99
N LEU A 55 -15.42 -1.55 2.81
CA LEU A 55 -16.58 -1.43 1.93
C LEU A 55 -17.84 -2.01 2.56
N LEU A 56 -17.73 -3.16 3.23
CA LEU A 56 -18.83 -3.85 3.91
C LEU A 56 -19.22 -3.20 5.26
N ALA A 57 -18.29 -2.49 5.89
CA ALA A 57 -18.51 -1.85 7.18
C ALA A 57 -19.45 -0.62 7.08
N PRO A 58 -20.20 -0.31 8.16
CA PRO A 58 -21.04 0.88 8.21
C PRO A 58 -20.18 2.15 8.13
N LYS A 59 -20.65 3.19 7.44
CA LYS A 59 -19.87 4.41 7.16
C LYS A 59 -19.85 5.40 8.33
N THR A 60 -19.46 4.91 9.51
CA THR A 60 -19.33 5.70 10.76
C THR A 60 -17.93 6.29 10.90
N GLU A 61 -17.78 7.36 11.68
CA GLU A 61 -16.47 7.99 11.96
C GLU A 61 -15.44 6.97 12.48
N LEU A 62 -15.86 6.10 13.41
CA LEU A 62 -15.01 5.05 13.97
C LEU A 62 -14.47 4.11 12.87
N THR A 63 -15.31 3.74 11.91
CA THR A 63 -14.91 2.91 10.76
C THR A 63 -13.83 3.60 9.93
N PHE A 64 -13.97 4.92 9.69
CA PHE A 64 -12.95 5.70 8.98
C PHE A 64 -11.63 5.76 9.77
N TYR A 65 -11.67 5.95 11.08
CA TYR A 65 -10.46 6.02 11.92
C TYR A 65 -9.74 4.68 12.02
N ILE A 66 -10.48 3.57 12.20
CA ILE A 66 -9.89 2.22 12.21
C ILE A 66 -9.27 1.91 10.85
N PHE A 67 -9.97 2.18 9.75
CA PHE A 67 -9.43 2.00 8.41
C PHE A 67 -8.17 2.84 8.18
N SER A 68 -8.18 4.10 8.62
CA SER A 68 -7.05 5.02 8.51
C SER A 68 -5.81 4.54 9.26
N LEU A 69 -5.99 3.98 10.46
CA LEU A 69 -4.92 3.39 11.25
C LEU A 69 -4.24 2.24 10.51
N PHE A 70 -5.03 1.27 10.02
CA PHE A 70 -4.49 0.11 9.31
C PHE A 70 -3.92 0.48 7.93
N LEU A 71 -4.54 1.43 7.24
CA LEU A 71 -3.99 1.96 6.00
C LEU A 71 -2.65 2.64 6.25
N GLY A 72 -2.53 3.43 7.32
CA GLY A 72 -1.26 4.00 7.78
C GLY A 72 -0.19 2.93 7.97
N LEU A 73 -0.48 1.90 8.79
CA LEU A 73 0.44 0.79 9.05
C LEU A 73 0.93 0.06 7.78
N THR A 74 0.16 0.08 6.70
CA THR A 74 0.50 -0.62 5.45
C THR A 74 1.01 0.31 4.35
N TRP A 75 0.98 1.64 4.54
CA TRP A 75 1.19 2.57 3.43
C TRP A 75 2.60 2.56 2.87
N LEU A 76 3.57 3.10 3.61
CA LEU A 76 4.97 3.06 3.21
C LEU A 76 5.69 1.81 3.72
N ALA A 77 4.98 0.92 4.42
CA ALA A 77 5.52 -0.36 4.85
C ALA A 77 6.07 -1.22 3.71
N THR A 78 5.65 -1.00 2.46
CA THR A 78 6.20 -1.69 1.28
C THR A 78 7.54 -1.11 0.81
N VAL A 79 7.90 0.11 1.20
CA VAL A 79 9.10 0.81 0.73
C VAL A 79 10.39 0.11 1.19
N PRO A 80 10.62 -0.16 2.49
CA PRO A 80 11.85 -0.83 2.92
C PRO A 80 12.03 -2.22 2.29
N PRO A 81 10.99 -3.08 2.23
CA PRO A 81 11.11 -4.37 1.55
C PRO A 81 11.39 -4.28 0.07
N THR A 82 10.77 -3.33 -0.65
CA THR A 82 11.01 -3.13 -2.09
C THR A 82 12.45 -2.68 -2.36
N ALA A 83 12.94 -1.69 -1.62
CA ALA A 83 14.31 -1.21 -1.77
C ALA A 83 15.34 -2.29 -1.40
N GLY A 84 15.12 -3.01 -0.30
CA GLY A 84 15.99 -4.11 0.12
C GLY A 84 15.99 -5.28 -0.88
N LEU A 85 14.84 -5.62 -1.45
CA LEU A 85 14.72 -6.66 -2.46
C LEU A 85 15.43 -6.27 -3.77
N ALA A 86 15.29 -5.02 -4.21
CA ALA A 86 16.02 -4.51 -5.38
C ALA A 86 17.55 -4.58 -5.15
N ALA A 87 18.01 -4.16 -3.97
CA ALA A 87 19.43 -4.23 -3.59
C ALA A 87 19.96 -5.68 -3.56
N LYS A 88 19.20 -6.63 -2.99
CA LYS A 88 19.60 -8.05 -2.94
C LYS A 88 19.60 -8.72 -4.31
N THR A 89 18.70 -8.33 -5.21
CA THR A 89 18.51 -8.98 -6.51
C THR A 89 19.49 -8.46 -7.55
N PHE A 90 19.69 -7.15 -7.60
CA PHE A 90 20.45 -6.48 -8.65
C PHE A 90 21.79 -5.88 -8.17
N GLY A 91 22.05 -5.93 -6.86
CA GLY A 91 23.21 -5.29 -6.25
C GLY A 91 23.02 -3.78 -6.07
N VAL A 92 23.97 -3.14 -5.39
CA VAL A 92 23.88 -1.71 -5.02
C VAL A 92 24.34 -0.75 -6.12
N ARG A 93 25.08 -1.23 -7.13
CA ARG A 93 25.70 -0.38 -8.17
C ARG A 93 24.69 0.49 -8.93
N TYR A 94 23.52 -0.05 -9.23
CA TYR A 94 22.45 0.64 -9.97
C TYR A 94 21.18 0.80 -9.14
N LEU A 95 21.27 0.68 -7.81
CA LEU A 95 20.12 0.68 -6.92
C LEU A 95 19.32 1.98 -7.02
N ALA A 96 19.99 3.13 -7.06
CA ALA A 96 19.33 4.43 -7.20
C ALA A 96 18.51 4.52 -8.51
N THR A 97 19.06 4.04 -9.63
CA THR A 97 18.38 4.02 -10.93
C THR A 97 17.18 3.07 -10.92
N LEU A 98 17.37 1.84 -10.43
CA LEU A 98 16.30 0.83 -10.37
C LEU A 98 15.16 1.26 -9.43
N PHE A 99 15.51 1.83 -8.28
CA PHE A 99 14.53 2.38 -7.35
C PHE A 99 13.86 3.64 -7.92
N GLY A 100 14.59 4.48 -8.64
CA GLY A 100 14.03 5.61 -9.39
C GLY A 100 13.01 5.18 -10.44
N LEU A 101 13.30 4.13 -11.22
CA LEU A 101 12.34 3.54 -12.15
C LEU A 101 11.11 2.98 -11.44
N THR A 102 11.31 2.36 -10.26
CA THR A 102 10.22 1.88 -9.42
C THR A 102 9.32 3.03 -8.97
N LEU A 103 9.90 4.17 -8.55
CA LEU A 103 9.13 5.36 -8.18
C LEU A 103 8.44 6.00 -9.38
N LEU A 104 9.07 6.02 -10.55
CA LEU A 104 8.43 6.49 -11.77
C LEU A 104 7.16 5.67 -12.07
N SER A 105 7.26 4.33 -12.05
CA SER A 105 6.10 3.45 -12.21
C SER A 105 5.03 3.70 -11.14
N HIS A 106 5.43 3.94 -9.89
CA HIS A 106 4.51 4.30 -8.82
C HIS A 106 3.79 5.63 -9.11
N GLN A 107 4.49 6.67 -9.56
CA GLN A 107 3.86 7.96 -9.90
C GLN A 107 2.93 7.86 -11.11
N THR A 108 3.27 7.04 -12.11
CA THR A 108 2.36 6.73 -13.22
C THR A 108 1.07 6.08 -12.70
N GLY A 109 1.19 5.12 -11.78
CA GLY A 109 0.03 4.52 -11.12
C GLY A 109 -0.79 5.53 -10.31
N GLY A 110 -0.13 6.42 -9.56
CA GLY A 110 -0.78 7.49 -8.81
C GLY A 110 -1.56 8.48 -9.70
N PHE A 111 -0.97 8.85 -10.84
CA PHE A 111 -1.65 9.66 -11.86
C PHE A 111 -2.88 8.94 -12.40
N LEU A 112 -2.74 7.69 -12.84
CA LEU A 112 -3.86 6.90 -13.38
C LEU A 112 -4.96 6.71 -12.34
N GLY A 113 -4.61 6.47 -11.08
CA GLY A 113 -5.57 6.34 -9.98
C GLY A 113 -6.40 7.61 -9.76
N ALA A 114 -5.74 8.77 -9.69
CA ALA A 114 -6.44 10.05 -9.53
C ALA A 114 -7.29 10.41 -10.76
N TYR A 115 -6.74 10.21 -11.96
CA TYR A 115 -7.42 10.49 -13.22
C TYR A 115 -8.66 9.60 -13.43
N LEU A 116 -8.50 8.28 -13.27
CA LEU A 116 -9.61 7.33 -13.37
C LEU A 116 -10.64 7.56 -12.26
N GLY A 117 -10.22 7.93 -11.04
CA GLY A 117 -11.13 8.32 -9.97
C GLY A 117 -12.01 9.53 -10.35
N GLY A 118 -11.43 10.53 -11.03
CA GLY A 118 -12.17 11.66 -11.58
C GLY A 118 -13.15 11.27 -12.69
N LEU A 119 -12.79 10.32 -13.54
CA LEU A 119 -13.69 9.78 -14.56
C LEU A 119 -14.82 8.95 -13.93
N PHE A 120 -14.53 8.13 -12.92
CA PHE A 120 -15.54 7.30 -12.27
C PHE A 120 -16.62 8.14 -11.61
N ILE A 121 -16.25 9.21 -10.92
CA ILE A 121 -17.24 10.12 -10.35
C ILE A 121 -18.05 10.84 -11.44
N SER A 122 -17.42 11.21 -12.56
CA SER A 122 -18.10 11.92 -13.66
C SER A 122 -19.10 11.05 -14.43
N TYR A 123 -18.78 9.77 -14.64
CA TYR A 123 -19.62 8.85 -15.41
C TYR A 123 -20.59 8.01 -14.57
N PHE A 124 -20.18 7.60 -13.37
CA PHE A 124 -20.95 6.69 -12.51
C PHE A 124 -21.53 7.37 -11.27
N GLY A 125 -21.08 8.58 -10.93
CA GLY A 125 -21.56 9.32 -9.76
C GLY A 125 -21.03 8.82 -8.41
N ASP A 126 -20.16 7.81 -8.40
CA ASP A 126 -19.55 7.25 -7.20
C ASP A 126 -18.09 6.78 -7.41
N TYR A 127 -17.46 6.27 -6.35
CA TYR A 127 -16.10 5.72 -6.36
C TYR A 127 -16.06 4.18 -6.31
N SER A 128 -17.18 3.49 -6.49
CA SER A 128 -17.28 2.03 -6.33
C SER A 128 -16.27 1.31 -7.23
N TRP A 129 -16.19 1.73 -8.50
CA TRP A 129 -15.21 1.19 -9.45
C TRP A 129 -13.75 1.46 -9.07
N ALA A 130 -13.45 2.61 -8.43
CA ALA A 130 -12.11 2.89 -7.93
C ALA A 130 -11.69 1.86 -6.87
N TRP A 131 -12.60 1.56 -5.94
CA TRP A 131 -12.34 0.59 -4.87
C TRP A 131 -12.20 -0.83 -5.38
N TYR A 132 -13.04 -1.27 -6.32
CA TYR A 132 -12.92 -2.61 -6.90
C TYR A 132 -11.61 -2.79 -7.68
N LEU A 133 -11.20 -1.77 -8.43
CA LEU A 133 -9.93 -1.78 -9.13
C LEU A 133 -8.75 -1.82 -8.15
N ASP A 134 -8.80 -1.05 -7.07
CA ASP A 134 -7.77 -1.04 -6.02
C ASP A 134 -7.63 -2.41 -5.35
N ILE A 135 -8.75 -3.06 -4.98
CA ILE A 135 -8.76 -4.44 -4.44
C ILE A 135 -8.10 -5.41 -5.43
N LEU A 136 -8.50 -5.37 -6.70
CA LEU A 136 -7.97 -6.25 -7.74
C LEU A 136 -6.46 -6.06 -7.91
N LEU A 137 -6.00 -4.82 -8.02
CA LEU A 137 -4.59 -4.50 -8.20
C LEU A 137 -3.75 -4.88 -6.97
N ALA A 138 -4.25 -4.63 -5.76
CA ALA A 138 -3.59 -5.05 -4.52
C ALA A 138 -3.49 -6.57 -4.43
N PHE A 139 -4.55 -7.29 -4.79
CA PHE A 139 -4.53 -8.75 -4.82
C PHE A 139 -3.55 -9.31 -5.86
N LEU A 140 -3.55 -8.77 -7.07
CA LEU A 140 -2.58 -9.13 -8.12
C LEU A 140 -1.15 -8.83 -7.70
N ALA A 141 -0.90 -7.67 -7.06
CA ALA A 141 0.40 -7.32 -6.53
C ALA A 141 0.87 -8.30 -5.45
N SER A 142 -0.03 -8.77 -4.57
CA SER A 142 0.27 -9.81 -3.59
C SER A 142 0.77 -11.09 -4.28
N ILE A 143 0.04 -11.56 -5.29
CA ILE A 143 0.40 -12.78 -6.03
C ILE A 143 1.73 -12.59 -6.79
N ALA A 144 1.92 -11.44 -7.42
CA ALA A 144 3.11 -11.12 -8.21
C ALA A 144 4.42 -11.12 -7.37
N ASN A 145 4.34 -11.00 -6.05
CA ASN A 145 5.50 -11.07 -5.17
C ASN A 145 6.01 -12.52 -4.92
N PHE A 146 5.15 -13.54 -4.98
CA PHE A 146 5.57 -14.93 -4.75
C PHE A 146 6.67 -15.48 -5.68
N PRO A 147 6.62 -15.26 -7.02
CA PRO A 147 7.62 -15.81 -7.95
C PRO A 147 8.99 -15.15 -7.83
N ILE A 148 9.13 -14.07 -7.06
CA ILE A 148 10.41 -13.38 -6.87
C ILE A 148 11.43 -14.32 -6.23
N LYS A 149 12.59 -14.45 -6.88
CA LYS A 149 13.71 -15.25 -6.40
C LYS A 149 14.58 -14.40 -5.49
N GLU A 150 14.36 -14.53 -4.18
CA GLU A 150 15.18 -13.87 -3.16
C GLU A 150 16.23 -14.85 -2.61
N LYS A 151 17.51 -14.47 -2.67
CA LYS A 151 18.59 -15.20 -1.99
C LYS A 151 18.33 -15.18 -0.47
N ALA A 152 18.65 -16.28 0.21
CA ALA A 152 18.42 -16.40 1.65
C ALA A 152 19.04 -15.21 2.42
N VAL A 153 18.36 -14.77 3.47
CA VAL A 153 18.91 -13.78 4.40
C VAL A 153 20.15 -14.44 5.03
N ALA A 154 21.34 -13.92 4.77
CA ALA A 154 22.52 -14.33 5.52
C ALA A 154 22.25 -13.98 6.98
N ALA A 155 22.34 -14.98 7.87
CA ALA A 155 22.25 -14.74 9.30
C ALA A 155 23.36 -13.74 9.67
N ALA A 156 22.97 -12.64 10.32
CA ALA A 156 23.90 -11.67 10.88
C ALA A 156 24.61 -12.26 12.11
#